data_AF-A0A9E0VTQ1-F1
#
_entry.id   AF-A0A9E0VTQ1-F1
#
_cell.length_a   1.000
_cell.length_b   1.000
_cell.length_c   1.000
_cell.angle_alpha   90.00
_cell.angle_beta   90.00
_cell.angle_gamma   90.00
#
_symmetry.space_group_name_H-M   'P 1'
#
loop_
_entity.id
_entity.type
_entity.pdbx_description
1 polymer ?
#
loop_
_entity_poly.entity_id
_entity_poly.type
_entity_poly.pdbx_seq_one_letter_code
_entity_poly.pdbx_strand_id
1 'polypeptide(L)'
;MSRKYFGTDGVRGLVGQYPITPEFALKLGWAAGRAMTANAAGASVVVGKDTRLSGYLFEAALEAGLSAAGVSVRLLGPIPTPAVAHLTRAFHASAGIVISASHNPYHDNGIKFFGPDGRKLDDAVELSIESWLDKEMTIDNPDLLGKVTRQEDARGRYIEFCKSTFPYHLTLRGLKIVIDGAHGATYHVGPAVFDELGATVIRHACEPNGQNINDG
;
A
#
# COMPACT_ATOMS: atom_id res chain seq x y z
N MET A 1 1.50 -13.28 24.05
CA MET A 1 2.44 -13.97 23.15
C MET A 1 3.16 -12.93 22.32
N SER A 2 4.47 -13.07 22.09
CA SER A 2 5.25 -12.14 21.26
C SER A 2 5.00 -12.41 19.77
N ARG A 3 4.91 -11.34 18.97
CA ARG A 3 4.77 -11.43 17.50
C ARG A 3 5.98 -12.12 16.89
N LYS A 4 5.77 -12.94 15.85
CA LYS A 4 6.84 -13.70 15.16
C LYS A 4 7.33 -13.00 13.89
N TYR A 5 6.45 -12.28 13.19
CA TYR A 5 6.71 -11.70 11.87
C TYR A 5 6.45 -10.19 11.82
N PHE A 6 5.42 -9.70 12.51
CA PHE A 6 5.09 -8.28 12.53
C PHE A 6 6.05 -7.51 13.46
N GLY A 7 6.86 -6.63 12.88
CA GLY A 7 7.66 -5.65 13.61
C GLY A 7 6.87 -4.37 13.94
N THR A 8 7.59 -3.30 14.29
CA THR A 8 6.98 -2.00 14.59
C THR A 8 6.15 -1.46 13.44
N ASP A 9 6.57 -1.69 12.18
CA ASP A 9 5.91 -1.19 10.96
C ASP A 9 5.74 -2.31 9.92
N GLY A 10 5.06 -3.39 10.28
CA GLY A 10 4.77 -4.51 9.38
C GLY A 10 5.93 -5.49 9.21
N VAL A 11 5.94 -6.21 8.09
CA VAL A 11 6.98 -7.19 7.73
C VAL A 11 7.98 -6.50 6.78
N ARG A 12 9.29 -6.54 7.07
CA ARG A 12 10.32 -5.86 6.26
C ARG A 12 11.62 -6.68 6.21
N GLY A 13 12.38 -6.56 5.12
CA GLY A 13 13.67 -7.19 4.94
C GLY A 13 14.17 -7.13 3.49
N LEU A 14 15.28 -7.82 3.24
CA LEU A 14 15.88 -7.93 1.91
C LEU A 14 15.03 -8.82 1.00
N VAL A 15 14.78 -8.37 -0.23
CA VAL A 15 14.03 -9.16 -1.22
C VAL A 15 14.73 -10.48 -1.51
N GLY A 16 13.96 -11.57 -1.47
CA GLY A 16 14.45 -12.94 -1.67
C GLY A 16 14.94 -13.62 -0.39
N GLN A 17 15.05 -12.90 0.73
CA GLN A 17 15.29 -13.50 2.04
C GLN A 17 13.99 -13.59 2.83
N TYR A 18 13.77 -14.71 3.52
CA TYR A 18 12.60 -14.86 4.37
C TYR A 18 12.57 -13.80 5.47
N PRO A 19 11.42 -13.12 5.73
CA PRO A 19 10.09 -13.36 5.18
C PRO A 19 9.71 -12.52 3.92
N ILE A 20 10.64 -11.83 3.26
CA ILE A 20 10.36 -11.04 2.05
C ILE A 20 10.58 -11.89 0.78
N THR A 21 9.77 -12.94 0.64
CA THR A 21 9.73 -13.81 -0.55
C THR A 21 8.33 -13.87 -1.16
N PRO A 22 8.19 -14.21 -2.46
CA PRO A 22 6.88 -14.32 -3.11
C PRO A 22 5.96 -15.33 -2.43
N GLU A 23 6.51 -16.47 -2.00
CA GLU A 23 5.75 -17.54 -1.33
C GLU A 23 5.19 -17.06 0.00
N PHE A 24 5.99 -16.32 0.78
CA PHE A 24 5.52 -15.73 2.03
C PHE A 24 4.47 -14.66 1.77
N ALA A 25 4.65 -13.79 0.77
CA ALA A 25 3.68 -12.74 0.45
C ALA A 25 2.33 -13.32 0.01
N LEU A 26 2.33 -14.39 -0.79
CA LEU A 26 1.13 -15.16 -1.14
C LEU A 26 0.44 -15.69 0.12
N LYS A 27 1.21 -16.35 1.00
CA LYS A 27 0.69 -16.92 2.24
C LYS A 27 0.15 -15.86 3.19
N LEU A 28 0.84 -14.72 3.29
CA LEU A 28 0.45 -13.58 4.10
C LEU A 28 -0.84 -12.94 3.58
N GLY A 29 -0.99 -12.77 2.27
CA GLY A 29 -2.22 -12.27 1.66
C GLY A 29 -3.41 -13.16 1.98
N TRP A 30 -3.24 -14.48 1.86
CA TRP A 30 -4.27 -15.44 2.24
C TRP A 30 -4.59 -15.40 3.74
N ALA A 31 -3.57 -15.43 4.60
CA ALA A 31 -3.74 -15.38 6.06
C ALA A 31 -4.44 -14.09 6.52
N ALA A 32 -4.06 -12.95 5.95
CA ALA A 32 -4.71 -11.67 6.19
C ALA A 32 -6.17 -11.68 5.76
N GLY A 33 -6.46 -12.24 4.57
CA GLY A 33 -7.83 -12.36 4.10
C GLY A 33 -8.68 -13.24 5.01
N ARG A 34 -8.17 -14.39 5.47
CA ARG A 34 -8.88 -15.28 6.41
C ARG A 34 -9.18 -14.59 7.75
N ALA A 35 -8.24 -13.80 8.26
CA ALA A 35 -8.46 -13.02 9.48
C ALA A 35 -9.57 -11.97 9.30
N MET A 36 -9.69 -11.36 8.12
CA MET A 36 -10.74 -10.38 7.81
C MET A 36 -12.11 -11.02 7.61
N THR A 37 -12.19 -12.08 6.81
CA THR A 37 -13.46 -12.74 6.45
C THR A 37 -14.08 -13.50 7.63
N ALA A 38 -13.29 -13.87 8.64
CA ALA A 38 -13.79 -14.45 9.88
C ALA A 38 -14.72 -13.50 10.65
N ASN A 39 -14.54 -12.18 10.47
CA ASN A 39 -15.28 -11.16 11.24
C ASN A 39 -16.40 -10.49 10.43
N ALA A 40 -16.37 -10.55 9.09
CA ALA A 40 -17.38 -9.93 8.23
C ALA A 40 -17.45 -10.59 6.84
N ALA A 41 -18.66 -10.71 6.29
CA ALA A 41 -18.86 -11.06 4.89
C ALA A 41 -18.50 -9.89 3.97
N GLY A 42 -18.00 -10.19 2.77
CA GLY A 42 -17.71 -9.17 1.75
C GLY A 42 -16.49 -8.30 2.05
N ALA A 43 -15.47 -8.84 2.72
CA ALA A 43 -14.23 -8.13 3.00
C ALA A 43 -13.57 -7.59 1.72
N SER A 44 -13.06 -6.36 1.80
CA SER A 44 -12.35 -5.72 0.69
C SER A 44 -11.11 -4.98 1.17
N VAL A 45 -10.10 -4.88 0.32
CA VAL A 45 -8.85 -4.19 0.63
C VAL A 45 -8.39 -3.30 -0.50
N VAL A 46 -7.66 -2.25 -0.13
CA VAL A 46 -6.91 -1.43 -1.08
C VAL A 46 -5.41 -1.74 -0.96
N VAL A 47 -4.71 -1.87 -2.07
CA VAL A 47 -3.27 -2.18 -2.11
C VAL A 47 -2.56 -1.09 -2.89
N GLY A 48 -1.62 -0.41 -2.23
CA GLY A 48 -0.71 0.53 -2.87
C GLY A 48 0.74 0.10 -2.69
N LYS A 49 1.64 0.69 -3.48
CA LYS A 49 3.07 0.40 -3.42
C LYS A 49 3.90 1.64 -3.66
N ASP A 50 5.18 1.57 -3.32
CA ASP A 50 6.16 2.53 -3.83
C ASP A 50 6.67 2.11 -5.22
N THR A 51 7.78 2.69 -5.64
CA THR A 51 8.35 2.54 -6.98
C THR A 51 9.35 1.41 -7.11
N ARG A 52 9.61 0.62 -6.05
CA ARG A 52 10.54 -0.53 -6.11
C ARG A 52 10.10 -1.54 -7.15
N LEU A 53 11.04 -2.07 -7.93
CA LEU A 53 10.78 -3.12 -8.92
C LEU A 53 10.15 -4.36 -8.27
N SER A 54 10.60 -4.73 -7.07
CA SER A 54 10.03 -5.86 -6.30
C SER A 54 8.57 -5.63 -5.89
N GLY A 55 8.07 -4.39 -5.95
CA GLY A 55 6.67 -4.08 -5.67
C GLY A 55 5.69 -4.77 -6.63
N TYR A 56 6.06 -5.01 -7.89
CA TYR A 56 5.20 -5.76 -8.84
C TYR A 56 5.07 -7.24 -8.43
N LEU A 57 6.16 -7.83 -7.97
CA LEU A 57 6.21 -9.22 -7.51
C LEU A 57 5.32 -9.44 -6.28
N PHE A 58 5.45 -8.57 -5.27
CA PHE A 58 4.66 -8.70 -4.05
C PHE A 58 3.19 -8.29 -4.23
N GLU A 59 2.89 -7.35 -5.13
CA GLU A 59 1.50 -6.99 -5.46
C GLU A 59 0.77 -8.21 -6.05
N ALA A 60 1.39 -8.89 -7.03
CA ALA A 60 0.84 -10.09 -7.64
C ALA A 60 0.70 -11.27 -6.65
N ALA A 61 1.67 -11.45 -5.76
CA ALA A 61 1.60 -12.51 -4.74
C ALA A 61 0.49 -12.23 -3.71
N LEU A 62 0.43 -11.00 -3.19
CA LEU A 62 -0.58 -10.59 -2.21
C LEU A 62 -1.99 -10.66 -2.79
N GLU A 63 -2.21 -10.15 -4.01
CA GLU A 63 -3.54 -10.18 -4.63
C GLU A 63 -4.04 -11.61 -4.83
N ALA A 64 -3.16 -12.54 -5.23
CA ALA A 64 -3.51 -13.94 -5.40
C ALA A 64 -3.92 -14.58 -4.06
N GLY A 65 -3.18 -14.31 -2.99
CA GLY A 65 -3.48 -14.82 -1.65
C GLY A 65 -4.80 -14.27 -1.10
N LEU A 66 -5.00 -12.95 -1.22
CA LEU A 66 -6.23 -12.26 -0.80
C LEU A 66 -7.45 -12.77 -1.57
N SER A 67 -7.31 -12.93 -2.90
CA SER A 67 -8.35 -13.47 -3.77
C SER A 67 -8.72 -14.90 -3.38
N ALA A 68 -7.74 -15.75 -3.08
CA ALA A 68 -7.97 -17.12 -2.62
C ALA A 68 -8.69 -17.19 -1.26
N ALA A 69 -8.50 -16.17 -0.40
CA ALA A 69 -9.22 -16.03 0.86
C ALA A 69 -10.64 -15.43 0.70
N GLY A 70 -11.04 -15.04 -0.52
CA GLY A 70 -12.35 -14.46 -0.81
C GLY A 70 -12.45 -12.94 -0.60
N VAL A 71 -11.31 -12.25 -0.56
CA VAL A 71 -11.25 -10.79 -0.35
C VAL A 71 -11.20 -10.06 -1.69
N SER A 72 -12.06 -9.07 -1.87
CA SER A 72 -12.00 -8.20 -3.06
C SER A 72 -10.87 -7.18 -2.94
N VAL A 73 -10.08 -7.00 -4.00
CA VAL A 73 -8.86 -6.18 -3.99
C VAL A 73 -8.99 -5.01 -4.97
N ARG A 74 -8.62 -3.80 -4.51
CA ARG A 74 -8.43 -2.62 -5.35
C ARG A 74 -6.95 -2.24 -5.39
N LEU A 75 -6.33 -2.39 -6.57
CA LEU A 75 -4.94 -1.99 -6.79
C LEU A 75 -4.88 -0.50 -7.10
N LEU A 76 -4.12 0.25 -6.30
CA LEU A 76 -3.95 1.69 -6.44
C LEU A 76 -2.73 2.08 -7.29
N GLY A 77 -1.84 1.11 -7.54
CA GLY A 77 -0.54 1.34 -8.17
C GLY A 77 0.44 2.11 -7.27
N PRO A 78 1.49 2.72 -7.86
CA PRO A 78 2.44 3.54 -7.13
C PRO A 78 1.76 4.76 -6.50
N ILE A 79 1.70 4.81 -5.17
CA ILE A 79 1.02 5.86 -4.42
C ILE A 79 1.59 5.99 -2.99
N PRO A 80 1.68 7.19 -2.39
CA PRO A 80 2.24 7.33 -1.04
C PRO A 80 1.46 6.54 0.02
N THR A 81 2.15 6.01 1.03
CA THR A 81 1.55 5.35 2.21
C THR A 81 0.33 6.11 2.79
N PRO A 82 0.39 7.44 3.04
CA PRO A 82 -0.78 8.16 3.58
C PRO A 82 -1.98 8.18 2.62
N ALA A 83 -1.77 8.04 1.31
CA ALA A 83 -2.85 7.90 0.35
C ALA A 83 -3.58 6.57 0.51
N VAL A 84 -2.85 5.47 0.77
CA VAL A 84 -3.46 4.16 1.03
C VAL A 84 -4.32 4.23 2.29
N ALA A 85 -3.81 4.82 3.37
CA ALA A 85 -4.58 5.04 4.60
C ALA A 85 -5.85 5.87 4.36
N HIS A 86 -5.74 6.96 3.61
CA HIS A 86 -6.89 7.80 3.24
C HIS A 86 -7.91 7.05 2.38
N LEU A 87 -7.45 6.38 1.31
CA LEU A 87 -8.31 5.67 0.36
C LEU A 87 -8.95 4.42 0.96
N THR A 88 -8.33 3.80 1.96
CA THR A 88 -8.95 2.72 2.75
C THR A 88 -10.27 3.20 3.33
N ARG A 89 -10.28 4.36 3.98
CA ARG A 89 -11.50 4.98 4.53
C ARG A 89 -12.45 5.43 3.43
N ALA A 90 -11.94 6.09 2.39
CA ALA A 90 -12.76 6.64 1.32
C ALA A 90 -13.52 5.56 0.51
N PHE A 91 -12.95 4.36 0.39
CA PHE A 91 -13.58 3.22 -0.27
C PHE A 91 -14.33 2.30 0.69
N HIS A 92 -14.41 2.62 1.98
CA HIS A 92 -14.98 1.76 3.03
C HIS A 92 -14.36 0.34 3.02
N ALA A 93 -13.07 0.26 2.73
CA ALA A 93 -12.35 -1.01 2.71
C ALA A 93 -12.12 -1.54 4.13
N SER A 94 -12.08 -2.85 4.26
CA SER A 94 -11.78 -3.54 5.52
C SER A 94 -10.34 -3.31 5.98
N ALA A 95 -9.41 -3.14 5.04
CA ALA A 95 -8.02 -2.81 5.33
C ALA A 95 -7.31 -2.14 4.14
N GLY A 96 -6.20 -1.47 4.44
CA GLY A 96 -5.23 -0.97 3.46
C GLY A 96 -3.92 -1.72 3.57
N ILE A 97 -3.27 -1.98 2.44
CA ILE A 97 -1.96 -2.65 2.39
C ILE A 97 -0.98 -1.78 1.61
N VAL A 98 0.20 -1.55 2.18
CA VAL A 98 1.31 -0.84 1.52
C VAL A 98 2.48 -1.77 1.32
N ILE A 99 2.94 -1.88 0.08
CA ILE A 99 4.15 -2.59 -0.31
C ILE A 99 5.28 -1.57 -0.41
N SER A 100 6.09 -1.46 0.65
CA SER A 100 7.20 -0.52 0.72
C SER A 100 8.10 -0.79 1.93
N ALA A 101 9.42 -0.62 1.75
CA ALA A 101 10.39 -0.49 2.84
C ALA A 101 10.69 0.97 3.22
N SER A 102 9.86 1.94 2.81
CA SER A 102 10.00 3.36 3.13
C SER A 102 11.34 3.92 2.65
N HIS A 103 12.22 4.33 3.56
CA HIS A 103 13.49 4.98 3.27
C HIS A 103 14.65 4.01 3.01
N ASN A 104 14.43 2.69 3.15
CA ASN A 104 15.46 1.69 2.92
C ASN A 104 15.95 1.70 1.45
N PRO A 105 17.16 1.19 1.14
CA PRO A 105 17.63 1.03 -0.24
C PRO A 105 16.72 0.13 -1.08
N TYR A 106 16.75 0.27 -2.41
CA TYR A 106 15.79 -0.39 -3.33
C TYR A 106 15.69 -1.92 -3.22
N HIS A 107 16.74 -2.58 -2.73
CA HIS A 107 16.79 -4.04 -2.56
C HIS A 107 15.98 -4.55 -1.36
N ASP A 108 15.60 -3.68 -0.43
CA ASP A 108 14.66 -4.01 0.63
C ASP A 108 13.21 -3.82 0.17
N ASN A 109 12.28 -4.58 0.77
CA ASN A 109 10.86 -4.28 0.67
C ASN A 109 10.13 -4.66 1.97
N GLY A 110 8.84 -4.39 2.04
CA GLY A 110 8.02 -4.72 3.18
C GLY A 110 6.53 -4.59 2.91
N ILE A 111 5.73 -5.11 3.84
CA ILE A 111 4.27 -5.16 3.76
C ILE A 111 3.72 -4.59 5.06
N LYS A 112 2.94 -3.50 4.95
CA LYS A 112 2.29 -2.81 6.06
C LYS A 112 0.78 -2.88 5.91
N PHE A 113 0.08 -3.02 7.02
CA PHE A 113 -1.38 -3.07 7.04
C PHE A 113 -1.96 -1.90 7.83
N PHE A 114 -3.09 -1.41 7.33
CA PHE A 114 -3.92 -0.39 7.95
C PHE A 114 -5.31 -0.96 8.17
N GLY A 115 -5.92 -0.64 9.31
CA GLY A 115 -7.31 -0.95 9.61
C GLY A 115 -8.29 -0.08 8.80
N PRO A 116 -9.59 -0.31 8.96
CA PRO A 116 -10.63 0.42 8.22
C PRO A 116 -10.68 1.92 8.57
N ASP A 117 -10.11 2.32 9.71
CA ASP A 117 -9.95 3.71 10.12
C ASP A 117 -8.69 4.38 9.55
N GLY A 118 -7.91 3.67 8.72
CA GLY A 118 -6.68 4.16 8.11
C GLY A 118 -5.48 4.21 9.08
N ARG A 119 -5.59 3.66 10.30
CA ARG A 119 -4.48 3.55 11.25
C ARG A 119 -3.86 2.16 11.19
N LYS A 120 -2.73 1.96 11.87
CA LYS A 120 -2.11 0.63 11.98
C LYS A 120 -3.12 -0.37 12.54
N LEU A 121 -3.06 -1.63 12.08
CA LEU A 121 -3.87 -2.71 12.64
C LEU A 121 -3.64 -2.86 14.15
N ASP A 122 -4.71 -3.21 14.85
CA ASP A 122 -4.64 -3.61 16.25
C ASP A 122 -3.82 -4.90 16.39
N ASP A 123 -3.10 -5.01 17.51
CA ASP A 123 -2.29 -6.17 17.88
C ASP A 123 -3.05 -7.49 17.76
N ALA A 124 -4.33 -7.51 18.15
CA ALA A 124 -5.18 -8.69 18.09
C ALA A 124 -5.40 -9.17 16.65
N VAL A 125 -5.50 -8.23 15.69
CA VAL A 125 -5.65 -8.57 14.27
C VAL A 125 -4.34 -9.11 13.73
N GLU A 126 -3.19 -8.48 14.02
CA GLU A 126 -1.89 -9.01 13.61
C GLU A 126 -1.63 -10.43 14.15
N LEU A 127 -1.95 -10.69 15.42
CA LEU A 127 -1.88 -12.03 16.01
C LEU A 127 -2.82 -13.03 15.33
N SER A 128 -4.02 -12.59 14.92
CA SER A 128 -4.93 -13.43 14.14
C SER A 128 -4.32 -13.80 12.80
N ILE A 129 -3.70 -12.84 12.09
CA ILE A 129 -3.00 -13.08 10.83
C ILE A 129 -1.87 -14.10 11.04
N GLU A 130 -1.05 -13.93 12.09
CA GLU A 130 0.02 -14.88 12.41
C GLU A 130 -0.53 -16.30 12.66
N SER A 131 -1.67 -16.43 13.35
CA SER A 131 -2.30 -17.74 13.58
C SER A 131 -2.78 -18.44 12.29
N TRP A 132 -3.06 -17.67 11.24
CA TRP A 132 -3.41 -18.21 9.92
C TRP A 132 -2.18 -18.55 9.07
N LEU A 133 -1.03 -17.89 9.29
CA LEU A 133 0.21 -18.19 8.57
C LEU A 133 0.66 -19.65 8.79
N ASP A 134 0.43 -20.19 9.99
CA ASP A 134 0.82 -21.57 10.37
C ASP A 134 -0.13 -22.65 9.83
N LYS A 135 -1.27 -22.28 9.24
CA LYS A 135 -2.26 -23.23 8.68
C LYS A 135 -1.94 -23.58 7.23
N GLU A 136 -2.52 -24.64 6.69
CA GLU A 136 -2.46 -24.92 5.25
C GLU A 136 -3.31 -23.92 4.45
N MET A 137 -2.83 -23.50 3.27
CA MET A 137 -3.61 -22.60 2.41
C MET A 137 -4.68 -23.40 1.66
N THR A 138 -5.95 -23.03 1.82
CA THR A 138 -7.09 -23.70 1.17
C THR A 138 -7.98 -22.71 0.44
N ILE A 139 -8.75 -23.22 -0.52
CA ILE A 139 -9.89 -22.54 -1.15
C ILE A 139 -11.12 -23.38 -0.82
N ASP A 140 -11.93 -22.90 0.13
CA ASP A 140 -13.07 -23.67 0.64
C ASP A 140 -14.24 -23.71 -0.35
N ASN A 141 -14.44 -22.62 -1.11
CA ASN A 141 -15.45 -22.51 -2.15
C ASN A 141 -14.96 -21.63 -3.32
N PRO A 142 -14.79 -22.19 -4.53
CA PRO A 142 -14.40 -21.42 -5.72
C PRO A 142 -15.33 -20.25 -6.08
N ASP A 143 -16.62 -20.34 -5.75
CA ASP A 143 -17.59 -19.27 -6.04
C ASP A 143 -17.39 -18.03 -5.16
N LEU A 144 -16.62 -18.17 -4.08
CA LEU A 144 -16.32 -17.09 -3.14
C LEU A 144 -14.97 -16.43 -3.40
N LEU A 145 -14.31 -16.73 -4.52
CA LEU A 145 -13.05 -16.05 -4.87
C LEU A 145 -13.23 -14.53 -4.95
N GLY A 146 -12.26 -13.82 -4.38
CA GLY A 146 -12.22 -12.37 -4.41
C GLY A 146 -12.02 -11.84 -5.83
N LYS A 147 -12.55 -10.64 -6.11
CA LYS A 147 -12.31 -9.96 -7.39
C LYS A 147 -11.20 -8.93 -7.24
N VAL A 148 -10.31 -8.86 -8.21
CA VAL A 148 -9.25 -7.84 -8.28
C VAL A 148 -9.63 -6.80 -9.32
N THR A 149 -9.48 -5.52 -8.96
CA THR A 149 -9.74 -4.38 -9.84
C THR A 149 -8.61 -3.36 -9.75
N ARG A 150 -8.29 -2.70 -10.85
CA ARG A 150 -7.37 -1.55 -10.86
C ARG A 150 -8.17 -0.27 -10.64
N GLN A 151 -7.73 0.55 -9.69
CA GLN A 151 -8.37 1.83 -9.37
C GLN A 151 -7.63 2.96 -10.10
N GLU A 152 -8.04 3.24 -11.34
CA GLU A 152 -7.34 4.17 -12.23
C GLU A 152 -7.30 5.62 -11.70
N ASP A 153 -8.32 6.06 -10.96
CA ASP A 153 -8.46 7.44 -10.46
C ASP A 153 -7.85 7.67 -9.06
N ALA A 154 -7.18 6.66 -8.47
CA ALA A 154 -6.69 6.72 -7.08
C ALA A 154 -5.76 7.91 -6.81
N ARG A 155 -4.87 8.21 -7.77
CA ARG A 155 -3.94 9.35 -7.68
C ARG A 155 -4.68 10.69 -7.67
N GLY A 156 -5.64 10.87 -8.58
CA GLY A 156 -6.44 12.10 -8.67
C GLY A 156 -7.26 12.34 -7.41
N ARG A 157 -7.90 11.29 -6.87
CA ARG A 157 -8.64 11.38 -5.59
C ARG A 157 -7.76 11.88 -4.44
N TYR A 158 -6.53 11.37 -4.35
CA TYR A 158 -5.62 11.78 -3.27
C TYR A 158 -5.04 13.18 -3.48
N ILE A 159 -4.74 13.57 -4.74
CA ILE A 159 -4.32 14.94 -5.08
C ILE A 159 -5.42 15.94 -4.69
N GLU A 160 -6.68 15.66 -5.05
CA GLU A 160 -7.82 16.49 -4.65
C GLU A 160 -8.00 16.56 -3.14
N PHE A 161 -7.84 15.44 -2.44
CA PHE A 161 -7.84 15.44 -0.97
C PHE A 161 -6.75 16.37 -0.41
N CYS A 162 -5.50 16.26 -0.86
CA CYS A 162 -4.41 17.14 -0.42
C CYS A 162 -4.75 18.63 -0.67
N LYS A 163 -5.22 18.96 -1.88
CA LYS A 163 -5.62 20.33 -2.23
C LYS A 163 -6.78 20.83 -1.37
N SER A 164 -7.75 19.99 -1.04
CA SER A 164 -8.90 20.35 -0.20
C SER A 164 -8.52 20.79 1.23
N THR A 165 -7.33 20.43 1.70
CA THR A 165 -6.80 20.88 3.00
C THR A 165 -6.16 22.27 2.94
N PHE A 166 -5.98 22.82 1.73
CA PHE A 166 -5.47 24.17 1.52
C PHE A 166 -6.63 25.18 1.42
N PRO A 167 -6.54 26.39 2.02
CA PRO A 167 -7.64 27.36 1.97
C PRO A 167 -7.99 27.77 0.52
N TYR A 168 -9.26 27.60 0.14
CA TYR A 168 -9.74 27.79 -1.24
C TYR A 168 -9.53 29.20 -1.83
N HIS A 169 -9.40 30.21 -0.97
CA HIS A 169 -9.22 31.61 -1.37
C HIS A 169 -7.74 31.98 -1.58
N LEU A 170 -6.81 31.05 -1.32
CA LEU A 170 -5.38 31.23 -1.51
C LEU A 170 -4.91 30.49 -2.76
N THR A 171 -3.76 30.92 -3.30
CA THR A 171 -3.04 30.23 -4.37
C THR A 171 -1.56 30.25 -4.07
N LEU A 172 -0.79 29.36 -4.70
CA LEU A 172 0.68 29.38 -4.65
C LEU A 172 1.30 30.12 -5.85
N ARG A 173 0.51 30.91 -6.60
CA ARG A 173 1.01 31.68 -7.74
C ARG A 173 2.11 32.64 -7.31
N GLY A 174 3.17 32.70 -8.11
CA GLY A 174 4.37 33.49 -7.82
C GLY A 174 5.40 32.79 -6.94
N LEU A 175 5.08 31.62 -6.36
CA LEU A 175 6.06 30.79 -5.67
C LEU A 175 6.75 29.83 -6.65
N LYS A 176 8.04 29.62 -6.43
CA LYS A 176 8.85 28.62 -7.12
C LYS A 176 9.33 27.59 -6.10
N ILE A 177 8.92 26.34 -6.27
CA ILE A 177 9.12 25.27 -5.28
C ILE A 177 9.90 24.13 -5.93
N VAL A 178 10.95 23.65 -5.27
CA VAL A 178 11.64 22.41 -5.67
C VAL A 178 11.02 21.26 -4.88
N ILE A 179 10.58 20.22 -5.59
CA ILE A 179 10.06 18.99 -4.98
C ILE A 179 11.01 17.85 -5.32
N ASP A 180 11.61 17.29 -4.27
CA ASP A 180 12.34 16.03 -4.34
C ASP A 180 11.36 14.86 -4.11
N GLY A 181 11.20 14.03 -5.13
CA GLY A 181 10.35 12.84 -5.09
C GLY A 181 11.03 11.58 -4.55
N ALA A 182 12.34 11.63 -4.27
CA ALA A 182 13.21 10.52 -3.88
C ALA A 182 13.15 9.31 -4.83
N HIS A 183 12.73 9.52 -6.08
CA HIS A 183 12.28 8.51 -7.02
C HIS A 183 11.28 7.52 -6.41
N GLY A 184 10.55 7.95 -5.38
CA GLY A 184 9.66 7.15 -4.55
C GLY A 184 8.19 7.37 -4.89
N ALA A 185 7.32 6.97 -3.97
CA ALA A 185 5.87 6.96 -4.21
C ALA A 185 5.25 8.36 -4.45
N THR A 186 5.93 9.44 -4.06
CA THR A 186 5.48 10.83 -4.23
C THR A 186 5.88 11.44 -5.57
N TYR A 187 6.65 10.75 -6.42
CA TYR A 187 7.20 11.28 -7.69
C TYR A 187 6.17 11.99 -8.59
N HIS A 188 4.92 11.52 -8.55
CA HIS A 188 3.82 12.09 -9.31
C HIS A 188 2.90 12.98 -8.47
N VAL A 189 2.43 12.47 -7.32
CA VAL A 189 1.46 13.15 -6.45
C VAL A 189 2.03 14.44 -5.86
N GLY A 190 3.28 14.40 -5.37
CA GLY A 190 3.91 15.53 -4.71
C GLY A 190 3.95 16.77 -5.60
N PRO A 191 4.61 16.71 -6.78
CA PRO A 191 4.63 17.83 -7.71
C PRO A 191 3.24 18.29 -8.15
N ALA A 192 2.33 17.36 -8.47
CA ALA A 192 1.00 17.69 -8.96
C ALA A 192 0.17 18.53 -7.97
N VAL A 193 0.23 18.23 -6.67
CA VAL A 193 -0.47 19.02 -5.65
C VAL A 193 -0.04 20.49 -5.68
N PHE A 194 1.25 20.77 -5.77
CA PHE A 194 1.76 22.14 -5.77
C PHE A 194 1.56 22.84 -7.13
N ASP A 195 1.74 22.11 -8.23
CA ASP A 195 1.46 22.61 -9.59
C ASP A 195 -0.01 23.06 -9.71
N GLU A 196 -0.96 22.24 -9.27
CA GLU A 196 -2.39 22.53 -9.36
C GLU A 196 -2.86 23.64 -8.41
N LEU A 197 -2.13 23.90 -7.32
CA LEU A 197 -2.34 25.07 -6.46
C LEU A 197 -1.72 26.36 -7.04
N GLY A 198 -1.01 26.26 -8.17
CA GLY A 198 -0.51 27.39 -8.96
C GLY A 198 0.96 27.75 -8.76
N ALA A 199 1.75 26.94 -8.04
CA ALA A 199 3.19 27.14 -7.94
C ALA A 199 3.89 26.84 -9.26
N THR A 200 5.10 27.39 -9.46
CA THR A 200 6.05 26.87 -10.44
C THR A 200 6.87 25.77 -9.79
N VAL A 201 6.61 24.50 -10.11
CA VAL A 201 7.34 23.37 -9.51
C VAL A 201 8.54 22.96 -10.36
N ILE A 202 9.71 22.87 -9.72
CA ILE A 202 10.86 22.15 -10.25
C ILE A 202 10.86 20.75 -9.65
N ARG A 203 10.80 19.75 -10.53
CA ARG A 203 10.81 18.33 -10.14
C ARG A 203 12.25 17.85 -10.02
N HIS A 204 12.61 17.30 -8.87
CA HIS A 204 13.86 16.61 -8.62
C HIS A 204 13.56 15.18 -8.18
N ALA A 205 14.39 14.22 -8.61
CA ALA A 205 14.20 12.79 -8.32
C ALA A 205 12.74 12.31 -8.52
N CYS A 206 12.11 12.65 -9.65
CA CYS A 206 10.72 12.29 -9.96
C CYS A 206 10.58 11.30 -11.12
N GLU A 207 11.66 10.59 -11.46
CA GLU A 207 11.73 9.66 -12.59
C GLU A 207 12.12 8.26 -12.10
N PRO A 208 11.20 7.51 -11.46
CA PRO A 208 11.52 6.19 -10.94
C PRO A 208 11.80 5.18 -12.04
N ASN A 209 12.83 4.36 -11.87
CA ASN A 209 13.18 3.26 -12.79
C ASN A 209 13.09 1.86 -12.14
N GLY A 210 12.62 1.79 -10.88
CA GLY A 210 12.53 0.55 -10.12
C GLY A 210 13.71 0.27 -9.19
N GLN A 211 14.84 0.96 -9.38
CA GLN A 211 16.11 0.72 -8.67
C GLN A 211 16.69 2.00 -8.04
N ASN A 212 16.26 3.18 -8.46
CA ASN A 212 16.78 4.47 -8.00
C ASN A 212 16.01 5.10 -6.83
N ILE A 213 15.08 4.38 -6.19
CA ILE A 213 14.38 4.91 -5.01
C ILE A 213 15.40 5.16 -3.89
N ASN A 214 15.36 6.37 -3.33
CA ASN A 214 16.30 6.86 -2.30
C ASN A 214 17.78 6.85 -2.76
N ASP A 215 18.02 6.85 -4.08
CA ASP A 215 19.36 7.04 -4.66
C ASP A 215 19.54 8.54 -4.94
N GLY A 216 20.38 9.21 -4.14
CA GLY A 216 20.53 10.67 -4.14
C GLY A 216 21.19 11.20 -2.89
#